data_AF-A0A1H1SQA4-F1
#
_entry.id   AF-A0A1H1SQA4-F1
#
_cell.length_a   1.000
_cell.length_b   1.000
_cell.length_c   1.000
_cell.angle_alpha   90.00
_cell.angle_beta   90.00
_cell.angle_gamma   90.00
#
_symmetry.space_group_name_H-M   'P 1'
#
loop_
_entity.id
_entity.type
_entity.pdbx_description
1 polymer ?
#
loop_
_entity_poly.entity_id
_entity_poly.type
_entity_poly.pdbx_seq_one_letter_code
_entity_poly.pdbx_strand_id
1 'polypeptide(L)' 'MDKKTIMKEIIAKVGRERAIDMVMQSYNTELLTTLLNRLEEGKPKMIGGYKRRDHLEAALQRVVEVCELA' A
#
# COMPACT_ATOMS: atom_id res chain seq x y z
N MET A 1 -4.78 -13.44 -3.31
CA MET A 1 -6.12 -12.90 -3.64
C MET A 1 -5.94 -11.73 -4.59
N ASP A 2 -6.80 -11.50 -5.59
CA ASP A 2 -6.63 -10.34 -6.48
C ASP A 2 -7.08 -9.04 -5.78
N LYS A 3 -6.53 -7.90 -6.22
CA LYS A 3 -6.77 -6.59 -5.60
C LYS A 3 -8.25 -6.20 -5.52
N LYS A 4 -9.08 -6.62 -6.49
CA LYS A 4 -10.52 -6.30 -6.47
C LYS A 4 -11.23 -7.12 -5.40
N THR A 5 -10.86 -8.37 -5.22
CA THR A 5 -11.43 -9.24 -4.19
C THR A 5 -11.05 -8.71 -2.79
N ILE A 6 -9.79 -8.34 -2.57
CA ILE A 6 -9.35 -7.73 -1.30
C ILE A 6 -10.15 -6.45 -1.01
N MET A 7 -10.31 -5.57 -2.00
CA MET A 7 -11.08 -4.34 -1.81
C MET A 7 -12.55 -4.62 -1.47
N LYS A 8 -13.17 -5.66 -2.06
CA LYS A 8 -14.54 -6.05 -1.73
C LYS A 8 -14.67 -6.53 -0.29
N GLU A 9 -13.70 -7.29 0.22
CA GLU A 9 -13.70 -7.75 1.62
C GLU A 9 -13.54 -6.59 2.60
N ILE A 10 -12.63 -5.65 2.30
CA ILE A 10 -12.48 -4.42 3.08
C ILE A 10 -13.79 -3.62 3.08
N ILE A 11 -14.40 -3.41 1.91
CA ILE A 11 -15.70 -2.72 1.79
C ILE A 11 -16.78 -3.41 2.62
N ALA A 12 -16.84 -4.75 2.59
CA ALA A 12 -17.81 -5.51 3.36
C ALA A 12 -17.62 -5.33 4.89
N LYS A 13 -16.38 -5.14 5.34
CA LYS A 13 -16.04 -4.97 6.77
C LYS A 13 -16.27 -3.56 7.29
N VAL A 14 -15.84 -2.54 6.55
CA VAL A 14 -15.80 -1.15 7.06
C VAL A 14 -16.69 -0.15 6.32
N GLY A 15 -17.38 -0.60 5.26
CA GLY A 15 -18.18 0.26 4.38
C GLY A 15 -17.34 0.94 3.29
N ARG A 16 -18.00 1.33 2.20
CA ARG A 16 -17.33 1.76 0.96
C ARG A 16 -16.45 3.00 1.14
N GLU A 17 -16.98 4.06 1.73
CA GLU A 17 -16.26 5.33 1.87
C GLU A 17 -15.02 5.16 2.76
N ARG A 18 -15.21 4.53 3.92
CA ARG A 18 -14.11 4.26 4.86
C ARG A 18 -13.06 3.32 4.27
N ALA A 19 -13.45 2.32 3.49
CA ALA A 19 -12.51 1.45 2.78
C ALA A 19 -11.63 2.24 1.81
N ILE A 20 -12.23 3.15 1.03
CA ILE A 20 -11.50 4.01 0.10
C ILE A 20 -10.52 4.90 0.86
N ASP A 21 -10.97 5.57 1.93
CA ASP A 21 -10.13 6.46 2.72
C ASP A 21 -8.93 5.73 3.33
N MET A 22 -9.15 4.56 3.93
CA MET A 22 -8.08 3.76 4.54
C MET A 22 -7.05 3.30 3.51
N VAL A 23 -7.50 2.80 2.35
CA VAL A 23 -6.60 2.35 1.28
C VAL A 23 -5.82 3.54 0.70
N MET A 24 -6.47 4.69 0.50
CA MET A 24 -5.82 5.90 0.00
C MET A 24 -4.75 6.42 0.97
N GLN A 25 -5.04 6.44 2.27
CA GLN A 25 -4.06 6.85 3.29
C GLN A 25 -2.86 5.89 3.35
N SER A 26 -3.12 4.58 3.30
CA SER A 26 -2.06 3.56 3.26
C SER A 26 -1.22 3.64 1.98
N TYR A 27 -1.85 3.92 0.84
CA TYR A 27 -1.17 4.14 -0.44
C TYR A 27 -0.27 5.38 -0.41
N ASN A 28 -0.78 6.50 0.10
CA ASN A 28 0.00 7.73 0.26
C ASN A 28 1.21 7.51 1.17
N THR A 29 1.05 6.73 2.24
CA THR A 29 2.14 6.35 3.14
C THR A 29 3.21 5.55 2.40
N GLU A 30 2.84 4.53 1.63
CA GLU A 30 3.81 3.77 0.80
C GLU A 30 4.58 4.66 -0.18
N LEU A 31 3.86 5.59 -0.84
CA LEU A 31 4.46 6.50 -1.81
C LEU A 31 5.47 7.43 -1.14
N LEU A 32 5.09 8.04 -0.02
CA LEU A 32 5.96 8.95 0.73
C LEU A 32 7.17 8.23 1.30
N THR A 33 7.01 7.04 1.90
CA THR A 33 8.15 6.23 2.37
C THR A 33 9.11 5.91 1.22
N THR A 34 8.59 5.57 0.05
CA THR A 34 9.43 5.29 -1.12
C THR A 34 10.18 6.54 -1.59
N LEU A 35 9.54 7.70 -1.58
CA LEU A 35 10.17 8.96 -1.95
C LEU A 35 11.22 9.40 -0.92
N LEU A 36 10.92 9.26 0.37
CA LEU A 36 11.85 9.57 1.46
C LEU A 36 13.09 8.68 1.38
N ASN A 37 12.92 7.36 1.20
CA ASN A 37 14.05 6.45 1.03
C ASN A 37 14.95 6.87 -0.13
N ARG A 38 14.37 7.31 -1.26
CA ARG A 38 15.16 7.83 -2.39
C ARG A 38 15.92 9.11 -2.08
N LEU A 39 15.32 10.02 -1.31
CA LEU A 39 15.93 11.31 -0.95
C LEU A 39 17.04 11.12 0.09
N GLU A 40 16.86 10.21 1.04
CA GLU A 40 17.91 9.79 1.99
C GLU A 40 19.03 9.02 1.27
N GLU A 41 18.70 8.31 0.20
CA GLU A 41 19.64 7.58 -0.67
C GLU A 41 20.40 8.48 -1.66
N GLY A 42 21.14 9.48 -1.17
CA GLY A 42 22.35 9.96 -1.84
C GLY A 42 23.46 8.88 -1.98
N LYS A 43 23.10 7.58 -1.98
CA LYS A 43 24.00 6.42 -1.88
C LYS A 43 23.99 5.61 -3.18
N PRO A 44 25.16 5.37 -3.82
CA PRO A 44 25.31 4.70 -5.12
C PRO A 44 25.08 3.17 -5.08
N LYS A 45 24.27 2.65 -4.14
CA LYS A 45 24.18 1.21 -3.84
C LYS A 45 23.01 0.45 -4.46
N MET A 46 22.17 1.08 -5.27
CA MET A 46 21.14 0.37 -6.03
C MET A 46 21.71 -0.15 -7.37
N ILE A 47 22.77 -0.97 -7.31
CA ILE A 47 23.20 -1.79 -8.46
C ILE A 47 22.22 -2.96 -8.54
N GLY A 48 21.10 -2.72 -9.21
CA GLY A 48 19.99 -3.65 -9.35
C GLY A 48 18.76 -2.83 -9.71
N GLY A 49 18.40 -2.81 -10.99
CA GLY A 49 17.40 -1.90 -11.57
C GLY A 49 16.18 -1.73 -10.68
N TYR A 50 15.83 -0.47 -10.42
CA TYR A 50 14.64 -0.05 -9.68
C TYR A 50 13.42 -0.91 -10.07
N LYS A 51 13.03 -1.86 -9.20
CA LYS A 51 11.75 -2.56 -9.35
C LYS A 51 10.67 -1.63 -8.84
N ARG A 52 9.80 -1.18 -9.75
CA ARG A 52 8.59 -0.42 -9.40
C ARG A 52 7.77 -1.25 -8.40
N ARG A 53 7.73 -0.80 -7.16
CA ARG A 53 6.91 -1.44 -6.11
C ARG A 53 5.43 -1.22 -6.43
N ASP A 54 4.61 -2.24 -6.26
CA ASP A 54 3.16 -2.11 -6.35
C ASP A 54 2.62 -1.54 -5.03
N HIS A 55 2.55 -0.22 -4.95
CA HIS A 55 2.11 0.48 -3.74
C HIS A 55 0.65 0.17 -3.39
N LEU A 56 -0.19 -0.16 -4.37
CA LEU A 56 -1.58 -0.49 -4.13
C LEU A 56 -1.70 -1.88 -3.48
N GLU A 57 -0.90 -2.84 -3.92
CA GLU A 57 -0.84 -4.16 -3.28
C GLU A 57 -0.41 -4.08 -1.82
N ALA A 58 0.65 -3.34 -1.54
CA ALA A 58 1.13 -3.12 -0.18
C ALA A 58 0.10 -2.36 0.67
N ALA A 59 -0.58 -1.37 0.09
CA ALA A 59 -1.62 -0.62 0.79
C ALA A 59 -2.81 -1.51 1.18
N LEU A 60 -3.29 -2.34 0.25
CA LEU A 60 -4.38 -3.28 0.48
C LEU A 60 -4.03 -4.30 1.57
N GLN A 61 -2.82 -4.87 1.52
CA GLN A 61 -2.36 -5.84 2.50
C GLN A 61 -2.36 -5.26 3.93
N ARG A 62 -1.87 -4.03 4.10
CA ARG A 62 -1.89 -3.36 5.41
C ARG A 62 -3.30 -3.09 5.92
N VAL A 63 -4.22 -2.72 5.03
CA VAL A 63 -5.62 -2.49 5.43
C VAL A 63 -6.29 -3.80 5.83
N VAL A 64 -6.01 -4.91 5.14
CA VAL A 64 -6.47 -6.26 5.53
C VAL A 64 -6.00 -6.62 6.93
N GLU A 65 -4.72 -6.39 7.24
CA GLU A 65 -4.15 -6.63 8.57
C GLU A 65 -4.85 -5.81 9.66
N VAL A 66 -5.04 -4.51 9.43
CA VAL A 66 -5.72 -3.61 10.39
C VAL A 66 -7.21 -3.93 10.55
N CYS A 67 -7.86 -4.41 9.50
CA CYS A 67 -9.26 -4.82 9.52
C CYS A 67 -9.49 -6.24 10.08
N GLU A 68 -8.42 -6.95 10.48
CA GLU A 68 -8.46 -8.33 10.96
C GLU A 68 -9.17 -9.27 9.97
N LEU A 69 -8.92 -9.08 8.67
CA LEU A 69 -9.49 -9.90 7.59
C LEU A 69 -8.63 -11.13 7.28
N ALA A 70 -7.84 -11.59 8.25
CA ALA A 70 -6.90 -12.71 8.14
C ALA A 70 -7.58 -14.07 8.29
#